data_AF-A0A659RFH2-F1
#
_entry.id   AF-A0A659RFH2-F1
#
_cell.length_a   1.000
_cell.length_b   1.000
_cell.length_c   1.000
_cell.angle_alpha   90.00
_cell.angle_beta   90.00
_cell.angle_gamma   90.00
#
_symmetry.space_group_name_H-M   'P 1'
#
loop_
_entity.id
_entity.type
_entity.pdbx_description
1 polymer ?
#
loop_
_entity_poly.entity_id
_entity_poly.type
_entity_poly.pdbx_seq_one_letter_code
_entity_poly.pdbx_strand_id
1 'polypeptide(L)'
;SNDYLGLSQHPQIIRAWQQAATRFGVGSGGSGHISGYSVAHQALEEELAQWLGYPRALLFISGFAANQAVITALMKKNDRIVADRLSHASLLEAANLSPAQLRRFIHNDTQHLSRLLQSPCVGQQRSLI
;
A
#
# COMPACT_ATOMS: atom_id res chain seq x y z
N SER A 1 -7.91 -18.70 4.10
CA SER A 1 -8.10 -17.54 4.99
C SER A 1 -6.74 -16.91 5.22
N ASN A 2 -6.62 -15.58 5.18
CA ASN A 2 -5.36 -14.86 5.45
C ASN A 2 -5.30 -14.36 6.91
N ASP A 3 -6.14 -14.89 7.79
CA ASP A 3 -6.12 -14.60 9.22
C ASP A 3 -5.02 -15.42 9.92
N TYR A 4 -3.76 -15.08 9.64
CA TYR A 4 -2.58 -15.84 10.08
C TYR A 4 -2.48 -16.00 11.60
N LEU A 5 -3.04 -15.05 12.36
CA LEU A 5 -2.98 -15.02 13.82
C LEU A 5 -4.32 -15.35 14.49
N GLY A 6 -5.37 -15.63 13.71
CA GLY A 6 -6.71 -15.90 14.25
C GLY A 6 -7.36 -14.69 14.93
N LEU A 7 -6.92 -13.48 14.58
CA LEU A 7 -7.32 -12.25 15.28
C LEU A 7 -8.73 -11.78 14.92
N SER A 8 -9.29 -12.26 13.80
CA SER A 8 -10.65 -11.88 13.37
C SER A 8 -11.73 -12.19 14.40
N GLN A 9 -11.50 -13.18 15.28
CA GLN A 9 -12.42 -13.62 16.32
C GLN A 9 -11.94 -13.30 17.73
N HIS A 10 -10.85 -12.53 17.88
CA HIS A 10 -10.26 -12.27 19.19
C HIS A 10 -11.21 -11.41 20.05
N PRO A 11 -11.57 -11.83 21.28
CA PRO A 11 -12.60 -11.15 22.09
C PRO A 11 -12.33 -9.67 22.36
N GLN A 12 -11.05 -9.30 22.53
CA GLN A 12 -10.67 -7.90 22.76
C GLN A 12 -10.86 -7.03 21.51
N ILE A 13 -10.64 -7.58 20.31
CA ILE A 13 -10.82 -6.86 19.04
C ILE A 13 -12.31 -6.63 18.79
N ILE A 14 -13.14 -7.66 19.04
CA ILE A 14 -14.60 -7.54 18.94
C ILE A 14 -15.12 -6.47 19.90
N ARG A 15 -14.67 -6.49 21.17
CA ARG A 15 -15.06 -5.48 22.16
C ARG A 15 -14.63 -4.07 21.75
N ALA A 16 -13.41 -3.90 21.24
CA ALA A 16 -12.93 -2.60 20.76
C ALA A 16 -13.79 -2.07 19.60
N TRP A 17 -14.18 -2.95 18.66
CA TRP A 17 -15.09 -2.60 17.57
C TRP A 17 -16.47 -2.15 18.07
N GLN A 18 -17.06 -2.87 19.02
CA GLN A 18 -18.35 -2.50 19.61
C GLN A 18 -18.32 -1.12 20.27
N GLN A 19 -17.26 -0.84 21.04
CA GLN A 19 -17.07 0.45 21.69
C GLN A 19 -16.84 1.58 20.67
N ALA A 20 -16.05 1.31 19.62
CA ALA A 20 -15.81 2.26 18.55
C ALA A 20 -17.10 2.62 17.80
N ALA A 21 -17.99 1.65 17.55
CA ALA A 21 -19.26 1.91 16.90
C ALA A 21 -20.15 2.88 17.69
N THR A 22 -20.16 2.80 19.02
CA THR A 22 -20.88 3.77 19.87
C THR A 22 -20.24 5.15 19.84
N ARG A 23 -18.89 5.22 19.81
CA ARG A 23 -18.15 6.49 19.92
C ARG A 23 -18.02 7.25 18.59
N PHE A 24 -17.86 6.53 17.49
CA PHE A 24 -17.54 7.10 16.18
C PHE A 24 -18.60 6.82 15.12
N GLY A 25 -19.62 6.02 15.44
CA GLY A 25 -20.57 5.50 14.46
C GLY A 25 -20.03 4.28 13.71
N VAL A 26 -20.86 3.73 12.82
CA VAL A 26 -20.53 2.55 12.00
C VAL A 26 -19.83 2.86 10.69
N GLY A 27 -19.55 4.15 10.44
CA GLY A 27 -18.90 4.62 9.22
C GLY A 27 -18.45 6.07 9.37
N SER A 28 -17.57 6.50 8.48
CA SER A 28 -16.91 7.81 8.57
C SER A 28 -17.78 8.98 8.08
N GLY A 29 -18.90 8.71 7.38
CA GLY A 29 -19.80 9.74 6.84
C GLY A 29 -19.21 10.57 5.66
N GLY A 30 -17.98 10.30 5.25
CA GLY A 30 -17.29 11.00 4.17
C GLY A 30 -15.88 10.49 3.93
N SER A 31 -15.18 11.05 2.94
CA SER A 31 -13.77 10.75 2.70
C SER A 31 -12.89 11.36 3.80
N GLY A 32 -11.71 10.79 4.02
CA GLY A 32 -10.77 11.29 5.02
C GLY A 32 -10.43 12.78 4.87
N HIS A 33 -10.40 13.28 3.63
CA HIS A 33 -10.10 14.68 3.34
C HIS A 33 -11.22 15.65 3.76
N ILE A 34 -12.47 15.19 3.82
CA ILE A 34 -13.62 16.06 4.06
C ILE A 34 -14.06 15.98 5.52
N SER A 35 -14.40 14.78 5.99
CA SER A 35 -14.96 14.57 7.34
C SER A 35 -14.69 13.17 7.90
N GLY A 36 -14.18 12.27 7.09
CA GLY A 36 -14.08 10.85 7.44
C GLY A 36 -12.82 10.46 8.22
N TYR A 37 -11.90 11.38 8.43
CA TYR A 37 -10.69 11.12 9.20
C TYR A 37 -10.93 11.45 10.66
N SER A 38 -10.79 10.45 11.52
CA SER A 38 -11.07 10.56 12.95
C SER A 38 -9.81 10.35 13.79
N VAL A 39 -9.89 10.70 15.07
CA VAL A 39 -8.81 10.46 16.04
C VAL A 39 -8.40 8.99 16.14
N ALA A 40 -9.30 8.06 15.82
CA ALA A 40 -8.98 6.63 15.79
C ALA A 40 -8.06 6.27 14.60
N HIS A 41 -8.27 6.91 13.44
CA HIS A 41 -7.38 6.73 12.28
C HIS A 41 -5.99 7.30 12.57
N GLN A 42 -5.93 8.50 13.15
CA GLN A 42 -4.67 9.13 13.53
C GLN A 42 -3.89 8.28 14.53
N ALA A 43 -4.54 7.82 15.61
CA ALA A 43 -3.90 6.97 16.60
C ALA A 43 -3.34 5.68 15.99
N LEU A 44 -4.09 5.05 15.08
CA LEU A 44 -3.62 3.85 14.39
C LEU A 44 -2.45 4.13 13.44
N GLU A 45 -2.44 5.26 12.72
CA GLU A 45 -1.30 5.66 11.88
C GLU A 45 -0.04 5.91 12.71
N GLU A 46 -0.17 6.59 13.86
CA GLU A 46 0.94 6.85 14.78
C GLU A 46 1.50 5.55 15.38
N GLU A 47 0.62 4.65 15.85
CA GLU A 47 1.01 3.36 16.40
C GLU A 47 1.69 2.47 15.36
N LEU A 48 1.16 2.42 14.13
CA LEU A 48 1.78 1.67 13.03
C LEU A 48 3.14 2.25 12.62
N ALA A 49 3.26 3.57 12.54
CA ALA A 49 4.51 4.24 12.22
C ALA A 49 5.58 3.92 13.28
N GLN A 50 5.20 4.01 14.57
CA GLN A 50 6.08 3.66 15.68
C GLN A 50 6.47 2.19 15.66
N TRP A 51 5.51 1.28 15.48
CA TRP A 51 5.73 -0.16 15.50
C TRP A 51 6.66 -0.63 14.38
N LEU A 52 6.49 -0.07 13.17
CA LEU A 52 7.29 -0.43 12.00
C LEU A 52 8.59 0.37 11.87
N GLY A 53 8.81 1.37 12.72
CA GLY A 53 10.00 2.23 12.70
C GLY A 53 10.03 3.23 11.54
N TYR A 54 8.87 3.63 11.01
CA TYR A 54 8.78 4.64 9.96
C TYR A 54 8.36 6.00 10.54
N PRO A 55 8.77 7.12 9.92
CA PRO A 55 8.42 8.45 10.43
C PRO A 55 6.91 8.74 10.32
N ARG A 56 6.20 8.09 9.38
CA ARG A 56 4.77 8.25 9.14
C ARG A 56 4.16 6.97 8.56
N ALA A 57 2.88 6.74 8.84
CA ALA A 57 2.04 5.78 8.14
C ALA A 57 0.81 6.50 7.55
N LEU A 58 0.19 5.89 6.54
CA LEU A 58 -1.05 6.38 5.93
C LEU A 58 -1.98 5.20 5.71
N LEU A 59 -3.21 5.30 6.20
CA LEU A 59 -4.22 4.26 6.06
C LEU A 59 -4.95 4.35 4.71
N PHE A 60 -5.20 3.17 4.13
CA PHE A 60 -6.07 3.00 2.97
C PHE A 60 -7.09 1.91 3.28
N ILE A 61 -8.21 1.91 2.55
CA ILE A 61 -9.29 0.94 2.75
C ILE A 61 -8.89 -0.52 2.46
N SER A 62 -7.81 -0.72 1.70
CA SER A 62 -7.22 -2.03 1.45
C SER A 62 -5.76 -1.89 1.01
N GLY A 63 -4.99 -2.99 1.13
CA GLY A 63 -3.64 -3.07 0.55
C GLY A 63 -3.62 -2.90 -0.98
N PHE A 64 -4.73 -3.26 -1.65
CA PHE A 64 -4.88 -3.02 -3.08
C PHE A 64 -4.93 -1.51 -3.39
N ALA A 65 -5.79 -0.76 -2.68
CA ALA A 65 -5.91 0.69 -2.83
C ALA A 65 -4.62 1.42 -2.45
N ALA A 66 -3.92 0.97 -1.41
CA ALA A 66 -2.62 1.52 -1.02
C ALA A 66 -1.59 1.40 -2.15
N ASN A 67 -1.46 0.21 -2.75
CA ASN A 67 -0.52 -0.03 -3.85
C ASN A 67 -0.82 0.83 -5.08
N GLN A 68 -2.10 0.96 -5.45
CA GLN A 68 -2.52 1.85 -6.54
C GLN A 68 -2.17 3.30 -6.24
N ALA A 69 -2.53 3.80 -5.05
CA ALA A 69 -2.29 5.19 -4.67
C ALA A 69 -0.80 5.55 -4.69
N VAL A 70 0.06 4.67 -4.16
CA VAL A 70 1.52 4.90 -4.13
C VAL A 70 2.10 4.99 -5.55
N ILE A 71 1.74 4.06 -6.43
CA ILE A 71 2.25 4.04 -7.81
C ILE A 71 1.74 5.26 -8.58
N THR A 72 0.45 5.59 -8.46
CA THR A 72 -0.14 6.76 -9.12
C THR A 72 0.48 8.07 -8.63
N ALA A 73 0.78 8.19 -7.33
CA ALA A 73 1.35 9.41 -6.76
C ALA A 73 2.83 9.61 -7.14
N LEU A 74 3.60 8.52 -7.25
CA LEU A 74 5.06 8.60 -7.42
C LEU A 74 5.50 8.57 -8.88
N MET A 75 4.71 7.96 -9.78
CA MET A 75 5.14 7.67 -11.15
C MET A 75 4.68 8.70 -12.16
N LYS A 76 5.60 9.08 -13.05
CA LYS A 76 5.38 10.06 -14.10
C LYS A 76 5.67 9.46 -15.47
N LYS A 77 5.23 10.18 -16.51
CA LYS A 77 5.61 9.89 -17.89
C LYS A 77 7.14 9.92 -18.00
N ASN A 78 7.71 8.92 -18.67
CA ASN A 78 9.15 8.63 -18.81
C ASN A 78 9.84 7.93 -17.63
N ASP A 79 9.17 7.75 -16.49
CA ASP A 79 9.69 6.89 -15.42
C ASP A 79 9.66 5.42 -15.84
N ARG A 80 10.38 4.57 -15.10
CA ARG A 80 10.36 3.12 -15.26
C ARG A 80 10.01 2.43 -13.94
N ILE A 81 9.03 1.54 -14.01
CA ILE A 81 8.68 0.59 -12.97
C ILE A 81 9.34 -0.75 -13.33
N VAL A 82 10.15 -1.29 -12.43
CA VAL A 82 10.71 -2.64 -12.55
C VAL A 82 10.02 -3.54 -11.52
N ALA A 83 9.33 -4.60 -11.95
CA ALA A 83 8.52 -5.43 -11.06
C ALA A 83 8.80 -6.93 -11.23
N ASP A 84 8.70 -7.69 -10.13
CA ASP A 84 8.79 -9.14 -10.19
C ASP A 84 7.60 -9.73 -10.97
N ARG A 85 7.82 -10.81 -11.72
CA ARG A 85 6.74 -11.48 -12.47
C ARG A 85 5.63 -12.01 -11.57
N LEU A 86 5.92 -12.39 -10.33
CA LEU A 86 4.96 -12.91 -9.36
C LEU A 86 4.53 -11.87 -8.32
N SER A 87 4.89 -10.59 -8.49
CA SER A 87 4.35 -9.52 -7.64
C SER A 87 2.82 -9.53 -7.65
N HIS A 88 2.23 -9.11 -6.53
CA HIS A 88 0.78 -9.11 -6.33
C HIS A 88 0.05 -8.31 -7.43
N ALA A 89 -1.14 -8.79 -7.83
CA ALA A 89 -1.91 -8.22 -8.94
C ALA A 89 -2.16 -6.71 -8.79
N SER A 90 -2.38 -6.22 -7.56
CA SER A 90 -2.57 -4.78 -7.30
C SER A 90 -1.40 -3.91 -7.77
N LEU A 91 -0.16 -4.39 -7.64
CA LEU A 91 1.03 -3.65 -8.07
C LEU A 91 1.13 -3.66 -9.59
N LEU A 92 0.87 -4.81 -10.21
CA LEU A 92 0.94 -4.96 -11.67
C LEU A 92 -0.16 -4.16 -12.37
N GLU A 93 -1.37 -4.14 -11.82
CA GLU A 93 -2.48 -3.35 -12.34
C GLU A 93 -2.20 -1.85 -12.22
N ALA A 94 -1.76 -1.39 -11.05
CA ALA A 94 -1.35 0.00 -10.85
C ALA A 94 -0.21 0.42 -11.80
N ALA A 95 0.78 -0.45 -11.99
CA ALA A 95 1.89 -0.19 -12.89
C ALA A 95 1.47 -0.18 -14.37
N ASN A 96 0.50 -1.00 -14.76
CA ASN A 96 -0.06 -0.99 -16.11
C ASN A 96 -0.89 0.27 -16.40
N LEU A 97 -1.60 0.79 -15.39
CA LEU A 97 -2.38 2.03 -15.49
C LEU A 97 -1.51 3.30 -15.39
N SER A 98 -0.27 3.15 -14.93
CA SER A 98 0.69 4.25 -14.82
C SER A 98 1.20 4.70 -16.20
N PRO A 99 1.50 5.99 -16.40
CA PRO A 99 2.18 6.47 -17.61
C PRO A 99 3.67 6.06 -17.70
N ALA A 100 4.20 5.41 -16.66
CA ALA A 100 5.57 4.91 -16.62
C ALA A 100 5.74 3.61 -17.43
N GLN A 101 6.97 3.33 -17.88
CA GLN A 101 7.29 2.08 -18.55
C GLN A 101 7.40 0.93 -17.53
N LEU A 102 6.56 -0.10 -17.65
CA LEU A 102 6.70 -1.33 -16.88
C LEU A 102 7.70 -2.31 -17.52
N ARG A 103 8.67 -2.80 -16.74
CA ARG A 103 9.59 -3.88 -17.08
C ARG A 103 9.50 -4.98 -16.03
N ARG A 104 9.29 -6.23 -16.46
CA ARG A 104 9.13 -7.37 -15.55
C ARG A 104 10.36 -8.27 -15.55
N PHE A 105 10.93 -8.56 -14.38
CA PHE A 105 12.06 -9.49 -14.23
C PHE A 105 11.61 -10.90 -13.81
N ILE A 106 12.50 -11.88 -13.96
CA ILE A 106 12.22 -13.26 -13.59
C ILE A 106 12.12 -13.36 -12.06
N HIS A 107 11.19 -14.17 -11.55
CA HIS A 107 10.93 -14.22 -10.11
C HIS A 107 12.21 -14.51 -9.31
N ASN A 108 12.51 -13.66 -8.31
CA ASN A 108 13.71 -13.73 -7.48
C ASN A 108 15.06 -13.72 -8.25
N ASP A 109 15.08 -13.31 -9.52
CA ASP A 109 16.31 -13.21 -10.32
C ASP A 109 16.95 -11.81 -10.18
N THR A 110 17.87 -11.71 -9.23
CA THR A 110 18.60 -10.46 -8.93
C THR A 110 19.52 -10.03 -10.07
N GLN A 111 20.00 -10.96 -10.91
CA GLN A 111 20.86 -10.64 -12.06
C GLN A 111 20.05 -10.02 -13.19
N HIS A 112 18.86 -10.56 -13.48
CA HIS A 112 17.93 -9.95 -14.43
C HIS A 112 17.45 -8.58 -13.92
N LEU A 113 17.12 -8.47 -12.64
CA LEU A 113 16.80 -7.18 -12.01
C LEU A 113 17.94 -6.17 -12.23
N SER A 114 19.18 -6.53 -11.92
CA SER A 114 20.36 -5.65 -12.10
C SER A 114 20.52 -5.19 -13.55
N ARG A 115 20.34 -6.10 -14.52
CA ARG A 115 20.42 -5.75 -15.97
C ARG A 115 19.35 -4.73 -16.38
N LEU A 116 18.12 -4.90 -15.91
CA LEU A 116 17.04 -3.93 -16.17
C LEU A 116 17.34 -2.58 -15.50
N LEU A 117 17.93 -2.60 -14.30
CA LEU A 117 18.24 -1.37 -13.58
C LEU A 117 19.37 -0.56 -14.22
N GLN A 118 20.35 -1.23 -14.82
CA GLN A 118 21.47 -0.61 -15.54
C GLN A 118 21.08 -0.06 -16.92
N SER A 119 19.93 -0.48 -17.47
CA SER A 119 19.48 -0.02 -18.77
C SER A 119 19.10 1.47 -18.71
N PRO A 120 19.55 2.33 -19.64
CA PRO A 120 19.27 3.76 -19.60
C PRO A 120 17.77 4.08 -19.49
N CYS A 121 17.42 5.06 -18.67
CA CYS A 121 16.06 5.58 -18.51
C CYS A 121 16.12 7.11 -18.51
N VAL A 122 15.12 7.75 -19.12
CA VAL A 122 15.03 9.22 -19.19
C VAL A 122 14.49 9.80 -17.88
N GLY A 123 13.55 9.10 -17.23
CA GLY A 123 12.96 9.49 -15.94
C GLY A 123 13.56 8.76 -14.74
N GLN A 124 12.83 8.77 -13.63
CA GLN A 124 13.20 8.02 -12.43
C GLN A 124 12.88 6.53 -12.61
N GLN A 125 13.70 5.70 -11.99
CA GLN A 125 13.51 4.25 -12.00
C GLN A 125 13.22 3.76 -10.59
N ARG A 126 12.16 2.95 -10.43
CA ARG A 126 11.78 2.36 -9.14
C ARG A 126 11.52 0.86 -9.28
N SER A 127 11.99 0.10 -8.29
CA SER A 127 11.80 -1.35 -8.22
C SER A 127 10.67 -1.68 -7.26
N LEU A 128 9.76 -2.55 -7.68
CA LEU A 128 8.73 -3.18 -6.88
C LEU A 128 9.17 -4.64 -6.69
N ILE A 129 9.54 -4.99 -5.47
CA ILE A 129 9.97 -6.34 -5.09
C ILE A 129 8.75 -7.06 -4.53
#